data_AF-A0A9X4AR19-F1
#
_entry.id   AF-A0A9X4AR19-F1
#
_cell.length_a   1.000
_cell.length_b   1.000
_cell.length_c   1.000
_cell.angle_alpha   90.00
_cell.angle_beta   90.00
_cell.angle_gamma   90.00
#
_symmetry.space_group_name_H-M   'P 1'
#
loop_
_entity.id
_entity.type
_entity.pdbx_description
1 polymer ?
#
loop_
_entity_poly.entity_id
_entity_poly.type
_entity_poly.pdbx_seq_one_letter_code
_entity_poly.pdbx_strand_id
1 'polypeptide(L)'
;MAVSPAADVEAEVDHLYGLPLGEFTAARDALARRLRSEGRREEAKAVAILPKPNQAAWAVNQVFRGRRAKFEALLDAGDRARAAQIGALTGGRTEPFRAALKDEERALGELLRAAREALSAAGLGVSEAQIGRIAETLRALAHRPDGRVLLDRGRLVREVDPPGFEVLAGLEASMPRRPAPAPKGEPPKEEASKKMGPTPLQRREAEQARLLKERLAKATAEEKERARRAEEERKAEEKRRRRLEALRDRLAASEAESARRAEEARALRASAEASERAVAEALAKSDRASREAVRAEEEAKRAREAEARAHDALAAAQEEATRAFEKARAAEQASERTREAAATIAREYHAARNQP
;
A
#
# COMPACT_ATOMS: atom_id res chain seq x y z
N MET A 1 7.87 -27.21 -33.87
CA MET A 1 8.54 -27.50 -32.58
C MET A 1 7.78 -28.64 -31.92
N ALA A 2 8.41 -29.80 -31.75
CA ALA A 2 7.78 -30.93 -31.07
C ALA A 2 7.74 -30.61 -29.56
N VAL A 3 6.55 -30.40 -29.01
CA VAL A 3 6.34 -30.28 -27.57
C VAL A 3 6.70 -31.65 -26.96
N SER A 4 7.68 -31.67 -26.06
CA SER A 4 8.05 -32.92 -25.36
C SER A 4 6.83 -33.48 -24.62
N PRO A 5 6.64 -34.81 -24.57
CA PRO A 5 5.46 -35.41 -23.92
C PRO A 5 5.28 -34.99 -22.46
N ALA A 6 6.38 -34.75 -21.73
CA ALA A 6 6.34 -34.22 -20.37
C ALA A 6 5.80 -32.78 -20.29
N ALA A 7 6.07 -31.93 -21.29
CA ALA A 7 5.56 -30.56 -21.34
C ALA A 7 4.05 -30.51 -21.64
N ASP A 8 3.53 -31.51 -22.36
CA ASP A 8 2.10 -31.67 -22.64
C ASP A 8 1.32 -31.98 -21.35
N VAL A 9 1.80 -32.93 -20.53
CA VAL A 9 1.17 -33.26 -19.25
C VAL A 9 1.23 -32.10 -18.27
N GLU A 10 2.31 -31.33 -18.24
CA GLU A 10 2.38 -30.13 -17.42
C GLU A 10 1.33 -29.08 -17.83
N ALA A 11 1.11 -28.86 -19.12
CA ALA A 11 0.07 -27.94 -19.59
C ALA A 11 -1.35 -28.42 -19.20
N GLU A 12 -1.59 -29.73 -19.23
CA GLU A 12 -2.87 -30.29 -18.78
C GLU A 12 -3.05 -30.19 -17.27
N VAL A 13 -1.98 -30.34 -16.48
CA VAL A 13 -2.04 -30.07 -15.05
C VAL A 13 -2.32 -28.58 -14.77
N ASP A 14 -1.74 -27.65 -15.55
CA ASP A 14 -2.09 -26.23 -15.47
C ASP A 14 -3.58 -26.01 -15.73
N HIS A 15 -4.14 -26.71 -16.71
CA HIS A 15 -5.56 -26.64 -17.01
C HIS A 15 -6.42 -27.13 -15.84
N LEU A 16 -6.04 -28.23 -15.17
CA LEU A 16 -6.77 -28.76 -14.01
C LEU A 16 -6.95 -27.70 -12.91
N TYR A 17 -5.89 -26.94 -12.59
CA TYR A 17 -5.95 -25.88 -11.58
C TYR A 17 -6.68 -24.61 -12.05
N GLY A 18 -7.05 -24.52 -13.33
CA GLY A 18 -7.89 -23.47 -13.91
C GLY A 18 -9.39 -23.81 -13.92
N LEU A 19 -9.79 -25.06 -13.71
CA LEU A 19 -11.20 -25.47 -13.73
C LEU A 19 -11.99 -24.98 -12.50
N PRO A 20 -13.33 -24.93 -12.58
CA PRO A 20 -14.18 -24.77 -11.40
C PRO A 20 -13.83 -25.79 -10.31
N LEU A 21 -13.82 -25.36 -9.04
CA LEU A 21 -13.33 -26.18 -7.93
C LEU A 21 -14.10 -27.51 -7.77
N GLY A 22 -15.38 -27.54 -8.15
CA GLY A 22 -16.20 -28.75 -8.15
C GLY A 22 -15.75 -29.80 -9.18
N GLU A 23 -15.18 -29.35 -10.30
CA GLU A 23 -14.82 -30.20 -11.45
C GLU A 23 -13.42 -30.80 -11.33
N PHE A 24 -12.55 -30.19 -10.51
CA PHE A 24 -11.13 -30.57 -10.36
C PHE A 24 -10.92 -32.08 -10.19
N THR A 25 -11.63 -32.72 -9.24
CA THR A 25 -11.42 -34.13 -8.93
C THR A 25 -11.80 -35.02 -10.10
N ALA A 26 -12.94 -34.74 -10.75
CA ALA A 26 -13.41 -35.52 -11.88
C ALA A 26 -12.46 -35.39 -13.08
N ALA A 27 -12.02 -34.16 -13.38
CA ALA A 27 -11.07 -33.90 -14.47
C ALA A 27 -9.68 -34.52 -14.20
N ARG A 28 -9.18 -34.46 -12.97
CA ARG A 28 -7.92 -35.11 -12.55
C ARG A 28 -7.98 -36.62 -12.74
N ASP A 29 -9.08 -37.24 -12.31
CA ASP A 29 -9.24 -38.68 -12.40
C ASP A 29 -9.43 -39.14 -13.87
N ALA A 30 -10.10 -38.33 -14.69
CA ALA A 30 -10.22 -38.55 -16.13
C ALA A 30 -8.85 -38.48 -16.83
N LEU A 31 -8.05 -37.45 -16.52
CA LEU A 31 -6.71 -37.29 -17.07
C LEU A 31 -5.80 -38.47 -16.66
N ALA A 32 -5.81 -38.85 -15.38
CA ALA A 32 -5.04 -40.00 -14.90
C ALA A 32 -5.47 -41.31 -15.59
N ARG A 33 -6.77 -41.51 -15.88
CA ARG A 33 -7.25 -42.66 -16.65
C ARG A 33 -6.74 -42.64 -18.09
N ARG A 34 -6.79 -41.48 -18.76
CA ARG A 34 -6.33 -41.30 -20.14
C ARG A 34 -4.82 -41.60 -20.28
N LEU A 35 -4.01 -41.04 -19.38
CA LEU A 35 -2.57 -41.30 -19.36
C LEU A 35 -2.24 -42.79 -19.10
N ARG A 36 -3.04 -43.50 -18.29
CA ARG A 36 -2.87 -44.97 -18.14
C ARG A 36 -3.18 -45.72 -19.42
N SER A 37 -4.23 -45.35 -20.16
CA SER A 37 -4.56 -45.99 -21.44
C SER A 37 -3.53 -45.71 -22.53
N GLU A 38 -2.83 -44.57 -22.45
CA GLU A 38 -1.71 -44.21 -23.34
C GLU A 38 -0.39 -44.89 -22.96
N GLY A 39 -0.37 -45.75 -21.93
CA GLY A 39 0.83 -46.43 -21.45
C GLY A 39 1.74 -45.59 -20.54
N ARG A 40 1.38 -44.34 -20.25
CA ARG A 40 2.14 -43.37 -19.46
C ARG A 40 1.87 -43.51 -17.96
N ARG A 41 2.23 -44.67 -17.41
CA ARG A 41 1.84 -45.07 -16.04
C ARG A 41 2.39 -44.18 -14.93
N GLU A 42 3.63 -43.71 -15.04
CA GLU A 42 4.25 -42.86 -14.01
C GLU A 42 3.63 -41.46 -13.99
N GLU A 43 3.37 -40.88 -15.15
CA GLU A 43 2.68 -39.58 -15.28
C GLU A 43 1.24 -39.65 -14.76
N ALA A 44 0.54 -40.75 -15.04
CA ALA A 44 -0.79 -40.99 -14.48
C ALA A 44 -0.80 -41.11 -12.95
N LYS A 45 0.23 -41.71 -12.34
CA LYS A 45 0.38 -41.75 -10.88
C LYS A 45 0.61 -40.35 -10.33
N ALA A 46 1.49 -39.58 -10.96
CA ALA A 46 1.78 -38.20 -10.57
C ALA A 46 0.52 -37.32 -10.61
N VAL A 47 -0.29 -37.41 -11.68
CA VAL A 47 -1.57 -36.69 -11.79
C VAL A 47 -2.57 -37.15 -10.72
N ALA A 48 -2.68 -38.45 -10.46
CA ALA A 48 -3.65 -38.99 -9.52
C ALA A 48 -3.44 -38.53 -8.06
N ILE A 49 -2.19 -38.25 -7.68
CA ILE A 49 -1.85 -37.76 -6.33
C ILE A 49 -1.94 -36.24 -6.19
N LEU A 50 -2.29 -35.51 -7.26
CA LEU A 50 -2.40 -34.05 -7.19
C LEU A 50 -3.48 -33.64 -6.17
N PRO A 51 -3.12 -32.78 -5.20
CA PRO A 51 -4.05 -32.34 -4.19
C PRO A 51 -5.03 -31.32 -4.75
N LYS A 52 -6.30 -31.45 -4.33
CA LYS A 52 -7.33 -30.45 -4.63
C LYS A 52 -7.01 -29.16 -3.88
N PRO A 53 -7.01 -28.00 -4.54
CA PRO A 53 -6.80 -26.72 -3.87
C PRO A 53 -7.97 -26.43 -2.91
N ASN A 54 -7.71 -25.72 -1.81
CA ASN A 54 -8.79 -25.18 -1.00
C ASN A 54 -9.44 -23.96 -1.71
N GLN A 55 -10.58 -23.48 -1.20
CA GLN A 55 -11.32 -22.40 -1.85
C GLN A 55 -10.52 -21.10 -1.99
N ALA A 56 -9.65 -20.78 -1.03
CA ALA A 56 -8.86 -19.54 -1.07
C ALA A 56 -7.74 -19.65 -2.12
N ALA A 57 -7.00 -20.75 -2.08
CA ALA A 57 -5.94 -21.04 -3.05
C ALA A 57 -6.49 -21.17 -4.48
N TRP A 58 -7.65 -21.79 -4.64
CA TRP A 58 -8.36 -21.84 -5.92
C TRP A 58 -8.68 -20.43 -6.44
N ALA A 59 -9.26 -19.56 -5.60
CA ALA A 59 -9.59 -18.19 -6.02
C ALA A 59 -8.33 -17.41 -6.45
N VAL A 60 -7.22 -17.56 -5.72
CA VAL A 60 -5.93 -16.96 -6.10
C VAL A 60 -5.44 -17.49 -7.46
N ASN A 61 -5.53 -18.80 -7.72
CA ASN A 61 -5.18 -19.39 -9.00
C ASN A 61 -6.04 -18.83 -10.15
N GLN A 62 -7.34 -18.67 -9.93
CA GLN A 62 -8.26 -18.08 -10.93
C GLN A 62 -7.90 -16.63 -11.25
N VAL A 63 -7.66 -15.84 -10.20
CA VAL A 63 -7.27 -14.43 -10.35
C VAL A 63 -5.93 -14.30 -11.07
N PHE A 64 -4.94 -15.13 -10.74
CA PHE A 64 -3.66 -15.15 -11.44
C PHE A 64 -3.83 -15.43 -12.94
N ARG A 65 -4.64 -16.42 -13.31
CA ARG A 65 -4.90 -16.78 -14.71
C ARG A 65 -5.69 -15.71 -15.47
N GLY A 66 -6.69 -15.10 -14.83
CA GLY A 66 -7.55 -14.09 -15.46
C GLY A 66 -6.96 -12.67 -15.46
N ARG A 67 -6.06 -12.35 -14.53
CA ARG A 67 -5.58 -10.98 -14.26
C ARG A 67 -4.06 -10.93 -14.05
N ARG A 68 -3.28 -11.68 -14.84
CA ARG A 68 -1.81 -11.80 -14.69
C ARG A 68 -1.10 -10.45 -14.55
N ALA A 69 -1.40 -9.46 -15.41
CA ALA A 69 -0.78 -8.14 -15.35
C ALA A 69 -1.01 -7.40 -14.01
N LYS A 70 -2.18 -7.57 -13.40
CA LYS A 70 -2.49 -6.97 -12.08
C LYS A 70 -1.80 -7.73 -10.95
N PHE A 71 -1.64 -9.03 -11.11
CA PHE A 71 -0.86 -9.84 -10.18
C PHE A 71 0.61 -9.44 -10.20
N GLU A 72 1.21 -9.27 -11.38
CA GLU A 72 2.58 -8.76 -11.50
C GLU A 72 2.74 -7.38 -10.86
N ALA A 73 1.76 -6.48 -11.06
CA ALA A 73 1.78 -5.16 -10.41
C ALA A 73 1.76 -5.25 -8.87
N LEU A 74 1.06 -6.23 -8.29
CA LEU A 74 1.09 -6.48 -6.84
C LEU A 74 2.49 -6.94 -6.40
N LEU A 75 3.10 -7.89 -7.13
CA LEU A 75 4.42 -8.42 -6.80
C LEU A 75 5.51 -7.33 -6.94
N ASP A 76 5.44 -6.51 -8.00
CA ASP A 76 6.34 -5.37 -8.21
C ASP A 76 6.20 -4.31 -7.10
N ALA A 77 4.98 -4.05 -6.63
CA ALA A 77 4.74 -3.15 -5.52
C ALA A 77 5.33 -3.70 -4.21
N GLY A 78 5.16 -5.00 -3.95
CA GLY A 78 5.78 -5.68 -2.81
C GLY A 78 7.31 -5.66 -2.84
N ASP A 79 7.92 -5.89 -4.01
CA ASP A 79 9.37 -5.82 -4.20
C ASP A 79 9.90 -4.40 -3.91
N ARG A 80 9.23 -3.37 -4.43
CA ARG A 80 9.57 -1.96 -4.16
C ARG A 80 9.36 -1.60 -2.69
N ALA A 81 8.30 -2.09 -2.05
CA ALA A 81 8.03 -1.83 -0.64
C ALA A 81 9.14 -2.41 0.23
N ARG A 82 9.58 -3.65 -0.03
CA ARG A 82 10.71 -4.27 0.69
C ARG A 82 12.02 -3.51 0.48
N ALA A 83 12.34 -3.16 -0.77
CA ALA A 83 13.55 -2.40 -1.08
C ALA A 83 13.57 -1.03 -0.40
N ALA A 84 12.44 -0.31 -0.44
CA ALA A 84 12.28 0.99 0.21
C ALA A 84 12.29 0.90 1.74
N GLN A 85 11.75 -0.19 2.32
CA GLN A 85 11.82 -0.43 3.76
C GLN A 85 13.27 -0.62 4.23
N ILE A 86 14.07 -1.40 3.51
CA ILE A 86 15.50 -1.57 3.80
C ILE A 86 16.22 -0.22 3.69
N GLY A 87 15.95 0.54 2.63
CA GLY A 87 16.54 1.87 2.43
C GLY A 87 16.16 2.89 3.51
N ALA A 88 14.90 2.87 3.98
CA ALA A 88 14.42 3.74 5.06
C ALA A 88 15.09 3.41 6.40
N LEU A 89 15.31 2.12 6.70
CA LEU A 89 16.05 1.69 7.91
C LEU A 89 17.52 2.15 7.90
N THR A 90 18.10 2.39 6.72
CA THR A 90 19.45 2.95 6.55
C THR A 90 19.48 4.49 6.45
N GLY A 91 18.39 5.18 6.81
CA GLY A 91 18.31 6.65 6.81
C GLY A 91 17.82 7.29 5.50
N GLY A 92 17.22 6.50 4.61
CA GLY A 92 16.64 6.97 3.34
C GLY A 92 15.27 7.65 3.48
N ARG A 93 14.80 8.25 2.38
CA ARG A 93 13.48 8.91 2.26
C ARG A 93 12.32 7.91 2.39
N THR A 94 11.22 8.30 3.04
CA THR A 94 10.06 7.43 3.30
C THR A 94 8.99 7.51 2.20
N GLU A 95 9.05 8.51 1.32
CA GLU A 95 8.12 8.72 0.21
C GLU A 95 8.04 7.53 -0.75
N PRO A 96 9.16 6.90 -1.19
CA PRO A 96 9.11 5.73 -2.06
C PRO A 96 8.43 4.53 -1.40
N PHE A 97 8.60 4.37 -0.09
CA PHE A 97 7.94 3.32 0.68
C PHE A 97 6.42 3.55 0.75
N ARG A 98 5.99 4.78 1.07
CA ARG A 98 4.56 5.14 1.07
C ARG A 98 3.92 4.97 -0.31
N ALA A 99 4.61 5.33 -1.38
CA ALA A 99 4.13 5.14 -2.75
C ALA A 99 3.97 3.65 -3.10
N ALA A 100 4.94 2.82 -2.74
CA ALA A 100 4.88 1.37 -2.97
C ALA A 100 3.70 0.73 -2.22
N LEU A 101 3.46 1.10 -0.96
CA LEU A 101 2.30 0.60 -0.20
C LEU A 101 0.96 1.01 -0.83
N LYS A 102 0.86 2.24 -1.35
CA LYS A 102 -0.36 2.71 -2.03
C LYS A 102 -0.62 1.94 -3.33
N ASP A 103 0.43 1.62 -4.07
CA ASP A 103 0.33 0.79 -5.28
C ASP A 103 -0.07 -0.65 -4.94
N GLU A 104 0.48 -1.21 -3.85
CA GLU A 104 0.14 -2.53 -3.32
C GLU A 104 -1.35 -2.60 -2.92
N GLU A 105 -1.84 -1.64 -2.14
CA GLU A 105 -3.25 -1.56 -1.73
C GLU A 105 -4.20 -1.50 -2.93
N ARG A 106 -3.83 -0.73 -3.96
CA ARG A 106 -4.62 -0.62 -5.19
C ARG A 106 -4.67 -1.95 -5.95
N ALA A 107 -3.52 -2.58 -6.17
CA ALA A 107 -3.43 -3.86 -6.87
C ALA A 107 -4.18 -4.96 -6.10
N LEU A 108 -4.01 -4.98 -4.77
CA LEU A 108 -4.71 -5.91 -3.89
C LEU A 108 -6.24 -5.73 -3.98
N GLY A 109 -6.75 -4.50 -3.93
CA GLY A 109 -8.18 -4.22 -4.05
C GLY A 109 -8.79 -4.74 -5.35
N GLU A 110 -8.08 -4.57 -6.47
CA GLU A 110 -8.51 -5.10 -7.77
C GLU A 110 -8.51 -6.64 -7.81
N LEU A 111 -7.47 -7.27 -7.28
CA LEU A 111 -7.36 -8.73 -7.22
C LEU A 111 -8.43 -9.34 -6.30
N LEU A 112 -8.76 -8.69 -5.19
CA LEU A 112 -9.84 -9.12 -4.29
C LEU A 112 -11.22 -8.99 -4.94
N ARG A 113 -11.45 -7.95 -5.74
CA ARG A 113 -12.68 -7.85 -6.55
C ARG A 113 -12.78 -9.02 -7.53
N ALA A 114 -11.70 -9.32 -8.26
CA ALA A 114 -11.65 -10.46 -9.18
C ALA A 114 -11.84 -11.80 -8.45
N ALA A 115 -11.31 -11.95 -7.22
CA ALA A 115 -11.52 -13.14 -6.41
C ALA A 115 -12.99 -13.32 -5.99
N ARG A 116 -13.67 -12.22 -5.60
CA ARG A 116 -15.11 -12.23 -5.30
C ARG A 116 -15.94 -12.65 -6.52
N GLU A 117 -15.61 -12.12 -7.70
CA GLU A 117 -16.24 -12.48 -8.97
C GLU A 117 -16.05 -13.98 -9.27
N ALA A 118 -14.83 -14.51 -9.15
CA ALA A 118 -14.52 -15.91 -9.40
C ALA A 118 -15.27 -16.85 -8.43
N LEU A 119 -15.27 -16.54 -7.13
CA LEU A 119 -16.00 -17.32 -6.12
C LEU A 119 -17.50 -17.35 -6.40
N SER A 120 -18.09 -16.19 -6.71
CA SER A 120 -19.51 -16.07 -7.05
C SER A 120 -19.87 -16.87 -8.30
N ALA A 121 -19.07 -16.76 -9.37
CA ALA A 121 -19.28 -17.51 -10.61
C ALA A 121 -19.21 -19.03 -10.43
N ALA A 122 -18.43 -19.51 -9.46
CA ALA A 122 -18.34 -20.93 -9.11
C ALA A 122 -19.40 -21.40 -8.08
N GLY A 123 -20.33 -20.52 -7.68
CA GLY A 123 -21.34 -20.83 -6.65
C GLY A 123 -20.74 -21.05 -5.26
N LEU A 124 -19.53 -20.56 -5.02
CA LEU A 124 -18.84 -20.67 -3.73
C LEU A 124 -19.19 -19.47 -2.84
N GLY A 125 -19.36 -19.71 -1.54
CA GLY A 125 -19.75 -18.67 -0.59
C GLY A 125 -18.72 -17.55 -0.47
N VAL A 126 -19.15 -16.31 -0.74
CA VAL A 126 -18.33 -15.11 -0.56
C VAL A 126 -18.53 -14.58 0.87
N SER A 127 -17.75 -15.10 1.82
CA SER A 127 -17.72 -14.58 3.20
C SER A 127 -16.54 -13.63 3.41
N GLU A 128 -16.68 -12.65 4.31
CA GLU A 128 -15.57 -11.74 4.62
C GLU A 128 -14.35 -12.46 5.20
N ALA A 129 -14.55 -13.53 5.97
CA ALA A 129 -13.45 -14.37 6.45
C ALA A 129 -12.68 -15.06 5.30
N GLN A 130 -13.39 -15.50 4.26
CA GLN A 130 -12.78 -16.10 3.06
C GLN A 130 -11.97 -15.07 2.28
N ILE A 131 -12.51 -13.85 2.11
CA ILE A 131 -11.81 -12.76 1.42
C ILE A 131 -10.60 -12.28 2.23
N GLY A 132 -10.69 -12.25 3.56
CA GLY A 132 -9.55 -11.99 4.44
C GLY A 132 -8.39 -12.96 4.21
N ARG A 133 -8.66 -14.28 4.18
CA ARG A 133 -7.64 -15.30 3.88
C ARG A 133 -6.99 -15.13 2.50
N ILE A 134 -7.78 -14.76 1.50
CA ILE A 134 -7.27 -14.47 0.14
C ILE A 134 -6.37 -13.24 0.17
N ALA A 135 -6.77 -12.18 0.88
CA ALA A 135 -5.97 -10.96 1.02
C ALA A 135 -4.64 -11.22 1.73
N GLU A 136 -4.65 -12.02 2.80
CA GLU A 136 -3.44 -12.44 3.52
C GLU A 136 -2.52 -13.25 2.61
N THR A 137 -3.06 -14.20 1.86
CA THR A 137 -2.28 -15.01 0.90
C THR A 137 -1.63 -14.13 -0.18
N LEU A 138 -2.40 -13.21 -0.79
CA LEU A 138 -1.89 -12.30 -1.82
C LEU A 138 -0.78 -11.38 -1.29
N ARG A 139 -0.94 -10.84 -0.09
CA ARG A 139 0.12 -10.05 0.56
C ARG A 139 1.34 -10.90 0.89
N ALA A 140 1.15 -12.11 1.41
CA ALA A 140 2.26 -13.02 1.69
C ALA A 140 3.08 -13.30 0.43
N LEU A 141 2.41 -13.53 -0.70
CA LEU A 141 3.06 -13.71 -2.00
C LEU A 141 3.81 -12.46 -2.48
N ALA A 142 3.22 -11.27 -2.29
CA ALA A 142 3.86 -10.01 -2.65
C ALA A 142 5.14 -9.73 -1.87
N HIS A 143 5.20 -10.15 -0.60
CA HIS A 143 6.33 -9.88 0.30
C HIS A 143 7.37 -11.00 0.38
N ARG A 144 7.20 -12.07 -0.40
CA ARG A 144 8.10 -13.22 -0.44
C ARG A 144 9.06 -13.15 -1.63
N PRO A 145 10.37 -13.43 -1.45
CA PRO A 145 11.33 -13.48 -2.56
C PRO A 145 10.97 -14.54 -3.61
N ASP A 146 10.36 -15.64 -3.18
CA ASP A 146 9.92 -16.76 -4.00
C ASP A 146 8.44 -16.66 -4.43
N GLY A 147 7.75 -15.55 -4.14
CA GLY A 147 6.32 -15.38 -4.44
C GLY A 147 5.97 -15.61 -5.92
N ARG A 148 6.83 -15.15 -6.83
CA ARG A 148 6.70 -15.41 -8.29
C ARG A 148 6.86 -16.88 -8.63
N VAL A 149 7.78 -17.59 -7.96
CA VAL A 149 8.04 -19.01 -8.20
C VAL A 149 6.89 -19.87 -7.67
N LEU A 150 6.36 -19.54 -6.49
CA LEU A 150 5.22 -20.24 -5.88
C LEU A 150 3.95 -20.16 -6.73
N LEU A 151 3.83 -19.11 -7.55
CA LEU A 151 2.65 -18.87 -8.38
C LEU A 151 2.88 -18.93 -9.88
N ASP A 152 4.09 -19.23 -10.34
CA ASP A 152 4.48 -19.19 -11.77
C ASP A 152 3.46 -19.92 -12.66
N ARG A 153 2.97 -21.06 -12.17
CA ARG A 153 1.99 -21.92 -12.83
C ARG A 153 0.56 -21.80 -12.31
N GLY A 154 0.30 -20.98 -11.29
CA GLY A 154 -1.03 -20.82 -10.68
C GLY A 154 -1.62 -22.13 -10.15
N ARG A 155 -0.81 -22.91 -9.40
CA ARG A 155 -1.17 -24.21 -8.82
C ARG A 155 -1.14 -24.21 -7.30
N LEU A 156 -1.52 -23.09 -6.68
CA LEU A 156 -1.58 -22.97 -5.24
C LEU A 156 -2.57 -23.98 -4.66
N VAL A 157 -2.15 -24.76 -3.66
CA VAL A 157 -2.98 -25.82 -3.04
C VAL A 157 -3.58 -25.35 -1.71
N ARG A 158 -2.85 -24.53 -0.96
CA ARG A 158 -3.23 -23.94 0.34
C ARG A 158 -2.81 -22.47 0.37
N GLU A 159 -3.32 -21.73 1.34
CA GLU A 159 -2.88 -20.37 1.63
C GLU A 159 -1.36 -20.32 1.86
N VAL A 160 -0.76 -19.15 1.59
CA VAL A 160 0.67 -18.91 1.84
C VAL A 160 0.81 -18.12 3.13
N ASP A 161 1.63 -18.64 4.04
CA ASP A 161 1.92 -17.96 5.29
C ASP A 161 2.80 -16.72 5.07
N PRO A 162 2.65 -15.65 5.89
CA PRO A 162 3.48 -14.46 5.80
C PRO A 162 4.98 -14.76 5.98
N PRO A 163 5.88 -13.92 5.42
CA PRO A 163 7.31 -14.05 5.64
C PRO A 163 7.66 -14.06 7.14
N GLY A 164 8.55 -14.97 7.56
CA GLY A 164 8.99 -15.09 8.96
C GLY A 164 8.17 -16.05 9.83
N PHE A 165 7.08 -16.63 9.32
CA PHE A 165 6.31 -17.66 10.02
C PHE A 165 6.86 -19.09 9.84
N GLU A 166 7.80 -19.28 8.91
CA GLU A 166 8.48 -20.56 8.61
C GLU A 166 9.28 -21.10 9.82
N VAL A 167 9.76 -20.20 10.68
CA VAL A 167 10.50 -20.55 11.90
C VAL A 167 9.62 -21.27 12.93
N LEU A 168 8.31 -21.06 12.91
CA LEU A 168 7.35 -21.73 13.80
C LEU A 168 6.93 -23.12 13.29
N ALA A 169 6.88 -23.32 11.96
CA ALA A 169 6.54 -24.62 11.37
C ALA A 169 7.61 -25.71 11.65
N GLY A 170 8.87 -25.31 11.85
CA GLY A 170 9.95 -26.21 12.27
C GLY A 170 9.84 -26.73 13.71
N LEU A 171 8.92 -26.17 14.53
CA LEU A 171 8.79 -26.49 15.95
C LEU A 171 7.68 -27.52 16.26
N GLU A 172 6.81 -27.84 15.30
CA GLU A 172 5.70 -28.81 15.48
C GLU A 172 6.05 -30.25 15.08
N ALA A 173 7.26 -30.49 14.53
CA ALA A 173 7.71 -31.81 14.08
C ALA A 173 8.58 -32.57 15.11
N SER A 174 8.35 -32.37 16.42
CA SER A 174 9.06 -33.11 17.48
C SER A 174 8.11 -33.59 18.57
N MET A 175 7.42 -34.70 18.29
CA MET A 175 6.79 -35.54 19.31
C MET A 175 7.18 -36.99 19.01
N PRO A 176 8.12 -37.61 19.76
CA PRO A 176 8.39 -39.02 19.59
C PRO A 176 7.18 -39.84 20.06
N ARG A 177 6.65 -40.66 19.16
CA ARG A 177 5.67 -41.71 19.49
C ARG A 177 6.32 -42.73 20.41
N ARG A 178 5.69 -42.96 21.55
CA ARG A 178 6.00 -44.02 22.52
C ARG A 178 5.70 -45.40 21.90
N PRO A 179 6.63 -46.39 21.89
CA PRO A 179 6.27 -47.75 21.52
C PRO A 179 5.54 -48.45 22.68
N ALA A 180 4.54 -49.25 22.30
CA ALA A 180 3.76 -50.13 23.18
C ALA A 180 4.60 -51.36 23.63
N PRO A 181 4.28 -51.99 24.78
CA PRO A 181 5.06 -53.09 25.32
C PRO A 181 4.68 -54.44 24.67
N ALA A 182 5.70 -55.27 24.41
CA ALA A 182 5.54 -56.67 23.97
C ALA A 182 5.35 -57.62 25.17
N PRO A 183 4.72 -58.80 24.97
CA PRO A 183 4.23 -59.66 26.05
C PRO A 183 5.32 -60.55 26.68
N LYS A 184 5.05 -60.94 27.93
CA LYS A 184 5.82 -61.84 28.78
C LYS A 184 5.90 -63.25 28.21
N GLY A 185 7.10 -63.84 28.25
CA GLY A 185 7.31 -65.29 28.24
C GLY A 185 7.99 -65.72 29.55
N GLU A 186 7.54 -66.84 30.11
CA GLU A 186 8.13 -67.60 31.22
C GLU A 186 8.12 -69.08 30.80
N PRO A 187 8.91 -70.00 31.42
CA PRO A 187 10.31 -69.93 31.86
C PRO A 187 11.08 -71.25 31.52
N PRO A 188 12.33 -71.45 31.97
CA PRO A 188 12.84 -72.79 32.27
C PRO A 188 13.11 -73.01 33.76
N LYS A 189 12.82 -74.23 34.21
CA LYS A 189 13.05 -74.76 35.56
C LYS A 189 14.55 -74.93 35.82
N GLU A 190 14.99 -74.62 37.03
CA GLU A 190 15.93 -75.49 37.76
C GLU A 190 15.91 -75.26 39.28
N GLU A 191 15.78 -76.40 39.96
CA GLU A 191 16.34 -76.85 41.24
C GLU A 191 16.12 -76.15 42.60
N ALA A 192 15.95 -77.05 43.56
CA ALA A 192 15.47 -76.83 44.91
C ALA A 192 16.61 -76.58 45.89
N SER A 193 16.36 -75.72 46.89
CA SER A 193 16.92 -75.94 48.21
C SER A 193 15.92 -75.55 49.31
N LYS A 194 15.66 -76.52 50.18
CA LYS A 194 14.73 -76.47 51.31
C LYS A 194 15.21 -75.48 52.37
N LYS A 195 14.33 -74.55 52.80
CA LYS A 195 14.27 -74.10 54.20
C LYS A 195 12.81 -73.92 54.63
N MET A 196 12.58 -74.25 55.90
CA MET A 196 11.30 -74.41 56.60
C MET A 196 10.27 -73.33 56.26
N GLY A 197 9.06 -73.77 55.89
CA GLY A 197 7.96 -72.89 55.53
C GLY A 197 7.34 -72.19 56.75
N PRO A 198 6.93 -70.91 56.60
CA PRO A 198 6.29 -70.15 57.67
C PRO A 198 4.93 -70.72 58.04
N THR A 199 4.56 -70.59 59.33
CA THR A 199 3.30 -71.09 59.90
C THR A 199 2.08 -70.39 59.28
N PRO A 200 0.87 -70.98 59.37
CA PRO A 200 -0.34 -70.41 58.74
C PRO A 200 -0.69 -68.98 59.19
N LEU A 201 -0.36 -68.62 60.44
CA LEU A 201 -0.51 -67.27 60.98
C LEU A 201 0.49 -66.27 60.34
N GLN A 202 1.76 -66.66 60.20
CA GLN A 202 2.79 -65.84 59.58
C GLN A 202 2.51 -65.56 58.09
N ARG A 203 1.85 -66.48 57.37
CA ARG A 203 1.43 -66.25 55.98
C ARG A 203 0.32 -65.20 55.87
N ARG A 204 -0.67 -65.25 56.79
CA ARG A 204 -1.75 -64.26 56.85
C ARG A 204 -1.26 -62.86 57.23
N GLU A 205 -0.34 -62.77 58.18
CA GLU A 205 0.28 -61.48 58.57
C GLU A 205 1.13 -60.91 57.43
N ALA A 206 1.91 -61.73 56.73
CA ALA A 206 2.67 -61.31 55.57
C ALA A 206 1.77 -60.85 54.40
N GLU A 207 0.64 -61.51 54.18
CA GLU A 207 -0.35 -61.12 53.17
C GLU A 207 -1.05 -59.80 53.52
N GLN A 208 -1.47 -59.63 54.78
CA GLN A 208 -2.03 -58.37 55.30
C GLN A 208 -1.02 -57.21 55.19
N ALA A 209 0.24 -57.44 55.59
CA ALA A 209 1.31 -56.44 55.46
C ALA A 209 1.60 -56.09 53.99
N ARG A 210 1.53 -57.08 53.08
CA ARG A 210 1.69 -56.85 51.64
C ARG A 210 0.54 -56.01 51.08
N LEU A 211 -0.70 -56.31 51.44
CA LEU A 211 -1.88 -55.55 51.02
C LEU A 211 -1.85 -54.11 51.55
N LEU A 212 -1.46 -53.91 52.82
CA LEU A 212 -1.28 -52.57 53.38
C LEU A 212 -0.18 -51.79 52.66
N LYS A 213 0.95 -52.42 52.37
CA LYS A 213 2.05 -51.81 51.61
C LYS A 213 1.64 -51.45 50.18
N GLU A 214 0.86 -52.31 49.52
CA GLU A 214 0.33 -52.06 48.18
C GLU A 214 -0.69 -50.91 48.18
N ARG A 215 -1.58 -50.84 49.18
CA ARG A 215 -2.52 -49.72 49.35
C ARG A 215 -1.80 -48.40 49.64
N LEU A 216 -0.76 -48.41 50.48
CA LEU A 216 0.10 -47.25 50.75
C LEU A 216 0.87 -46.80 49.51
N ALA A 217 1.43 -47.75 48.74
CA ALA A 217 2.11 -47.45 47.48
C ALA A 217 1.15 -46.86 46.45
N LYS A 218 -0.09 -47.37 46.36
CA LYS A 218 -1.12 -46.82 45.47
C LYS A 218 -1.55 -45.42 45.89
N ALA A 219 -1.83 -45.20 47.19
CA ALA A 219 -2.22 -43.89 47.70
C ALA A 219 -1.12 -42.83 47.50
N THR A 220 0.15 -43.19 47.73
CA THR A 220 1.28 -42.28 47.50
C THR A 220 1.54 -42.01 46.02
N ALA A 221 1.28 -42.97 45.13
CA ALA A 221 1.33 -42.75 43.68
C ALA A 221 0.22 -41.81 43.20
N GLU A 222 -1.01 -41.97 43.72
CA GLU A 222 -2.14 -41.08 43.42
C GLU A 222 -1.90 -39.65 43.90
N GLU A 223 -1.35 -39.46 45.12
CA GLU A 223 -0.94 -38.15 45.64
C GLU A 223 0.14 -37.49 44.76
N LYS A 224 1.16 -38.24 44.35
CA LYS A 224 2.21 -37.71 43.45
C LYS A 224 1.67 -37.29 42.09
N GLU A 225 0.74 -38.06 41.52
CA GLU A 225 0.08 -37.70 40.25
C GLU A 225 -0.81 -36.47 40.41
N ARG A 226 -1.54 -36.34 41.52
CA ARG A 226 -2.31 -35.11 41.83
C ARG A 226 -1.40 -33.89 41.97
N ALA A 227 -0.29 -34.02 42.68
CA ALA A 227 0.69 -32.95 42.85
C ALA A 227 1.29 -32.52 41.50
N ARG A 228 1.63 -33.48 40.62
CA ARG A 228 2.12 -33.19 39.26
C ARG A 228 1.09 -32.44 38.42
N ARG A 229 -0.16 -32.89 38.40
CA ARG A 229 -1.24 -32.21 37.67
C ARG A 229 -1.47 -30.78 38.18
N ALA A 230 -1.47 -30.59 39.50
CA ALA A 230 -1.62 -29.26 40.08
C ALA A 230 -0.45 -28.33 39.72
N GLU A 231 0.79 -28.85 39.64
CA GLU A 231 1.95 -28.09 39.20
C GLU A 231 1.87 -27.72 37.71
N GLU A 232 1.46 -28.65 36.85
CA GLU A 232 1.23 -28.41 35.43
C GLU A 232 0.15 -27.36 35.19
N GLU A 233 -0.95 -27.41 35.93
CA GLU A 233 -2.02 -26.41 35.86
C GLU A 233 -1.53 -25.02 36.28
N ARG A 234 -0.78 -24.91 37.39
CA ARG A 234 -0.17 -23.63 37.82
C ARG A 234 0.78 -23.07 36.76
N LYS A 235 1.63 -23.91 36.17
CA LYS A 235 2.54 -23.50 35.08
C LYS A 235 1.75 -23.05 33.84
N ALA A 236 0.66 -23.73 33.51
CA ALA A 236 -0.21 -23.35 32.40
C ALA A 236 -0.92 -22.01 32.66
N GLU A 237 -1.41 -21.78 33.88
CA GLU A 237 -2.04 -20.52 34.28
C GLU A 237 -1.04 -19.35 34.29
N GLU A 238 0.16 -19.57 34.81
CA GLU A 238 1.23 -18.57 34.77
C GLU A 238 1.59 -18.21 33.32
N LYS A 239 1.72 -19.20 32.43
CA LYS A 239 1.96 -18.97 31.00
C LYS A 239 0.81 -18.18 30.35
N ARG A 240 -0.45 -18.48 30.71
CA ARG A 240 -1.62 -17.73 30.23
C ARG A 240 -1.58 -16.28 30.73
N ARG A 241 -1.27 -16.06 32.01
CA ARG A 241 -1.14 -14.72 32.60
C ARG A 241 -0.06 -13.91 31.91
N ARG A 242 1.15 -14.47 31.74
CA ARG A 242 2.24 -13.81 31.00
C ARG A 242 1.86 -13.47 29.55
N ARG A 243 1.11 -14.37 28.89
CA ARG A 243 0.60 -14.10 27.53
C ARG A 243 -0.41 -12.95 27.50
N LEU A 244 -1.32 -12.86 28.48
CA LEU A 244 -2.28 -11.77 28.58
C LEU A 244 -1.60 -10.43 28.88
N GLU A 245 -0.60 -10.43 29.74
CA GLU A 245 0.22 -9.24 30.04
C GLU A 245 0.96 -8.76 28.79
N ALA A 246 1.65 -9.65 28.07
CA ALA A 246 2.31 -9.31 26.81
C ALA A 246 1.33 -8.80 25.73
N LEU A 247 0.10 -9.29 25.69
CA LEU A 247 -0.93 -8.77 24.78
C LEU A 247 -1.41 -7.38 25.19
N ARG A 248 -1.55 -7.11 26.49
CA ARG A 248 -1.90 -5.78 27.01
C ARG A 248 -0.80 -4.76 26.71
N ASP A 249 0.46 -5.13 26.91
CA ASP A 249 1.58 -4.25 26.61
C ASP A 249 1.66 -3.92 25.12
N ARG A 250 1.41 -4.92 24.25
CA ARG A 250 1.33 -4.69 22.79
C ARG A 250 0.17 -3.78 22.41
N LEU A 251 -0.99 -3.95 23.04
CA LEU A 251 -2.14 -3.09 22.80
C LEU A 251 -1.84 -1.65 23.23
N ALA A 252 -1.31 -1.45 24.44
CA ALA A 252 -0.91 -0.14 24.95
C ALA A 252 0.15 0.54 24.06
N ALA A 253 1.13 -0.23 23.57
CA ALA A 253 2.13 0.28 22.62
C ALA A 253 1.50 0.70 21.29
N SER A 254 0.58 -0.11 20.75
CA SER A 254 -0.14 0.20 19.51
C SER A 254 -1.05 1.42 19.65
N GLU A 255 -1.70 1.59 20.80
CA GLU A 255 -2.53 2.76 21.10
C GLU A 255 -1.68 4.02 21.23
N ALA A 256 -0.54 3.94 21.92
CA ALA A 256 0.41 5.05 22.03
C ALA A 256 0.98 5.46 20.67
N GLU A 257 1.32 4.49 19.81
CA GLU A 257 1.77 4.78 18.44
C GLU A 257 0.67 5.44 17.61
N SER A 258 -0.57 4.95 17.71
CA SER A 258 -1.73 5.52 17.01
C SER A 258 -2.01 6.95 17.46
N ALA A 259 -1.88 7.23 18.77
CA ALA A 259 -2.01 8.58 19.31
C ALA A 259 -0.93 9.53 18.77
N ARG A 260 0.34 9.09 18.74
CA ARG A 260 1.45 9.87 18.15
C ARG A 260 1.22 10.16 16.68
N ARG A 261 0.81 9.16 15.89
CA ARG A 261 0.48 9.34 14.47
C ARG A 261 -0.69 10.31 14.27
N ALA A 262 -1.70 10.27 15.14
CA ALA A 262 -2.82 11.19 15.08
C ALA A 262 -2.41 12.63 15.39
N GLU A 263 -1.51 12.83 16.36
CA GLU A 263 -0.93 14.14 16.69
C GLU A 263 -0.09 14.69 15.53
N GLU A 264 0.80 13.86 14.96
CA GLU A 264 1.61 14.22 13.80
C GLU A 264 0.72 14.59 12.59
N ALA A 265 -0.33 13.81 12.33
CA ALA A 265 -1.29 14.12 11.27
C ALA A 265 -2.05 15.44 11.52
N ARG A 266 -2.37 15.78 12.77
CA ARG A 266 -2.97 17.08 13.13
C ARG A 266 -1.99 18.22 12.90
N ALA A 267 -0.73 18.06 13.30
CA ALA A 267 0.31 19.06 13.08
C ALA A 267 0.57 19.32 11.59
N LEU A 268 0.64 18.25 10.78
CA LEU A 268 0.79 18.35 9.32
C LEU A 268 -0.40 19.05 8.66
N ARG A 269 -1.63 18.76 9.09
CA ARG A 269 -2.82 19.47 8.60
C ARG A 269 -2.81 20.94 8.96
N ALA A 270 -2.48 21.29 10.20
CA ALA A 270 -2.38 22.69 10.61
C ALA A 270 -1.31 23.45 9.80
N SER A 271 -0.16 22.81 9.53
CA SER A 271 0.89 23.37 8.67
C SER A 271 0.45 23.55 7.22
N ALA A 272 -0.29 22.58 6.67
CA ALA A 272 -0.87 22.67 5.33
C ALA A 272 -1.88 23.83 5.23
N GLU A 273 -2.81 23.93 6.18
CA GLU A 273 -3.78 25.03 6.24
C GLU A 273 -3.10 26.41 6.36
N ALA A 274 -2.04 26.51 7.17
CA ALA A 274 -1.26 27.74 7.29
C ALA A 274 -0.57 28.10 5.95
N SER A 275 -0.02 27.10 5.26
CA SER A 275 0.62 27.27 3.95
C SER A 275 -0.39 27.70 2.88
N GLU A 276 -1.58 27.10 2.85
CA GLU A 276 -2.67 27.48 1.94
C GLU A 276 -3.12 28.93 2.18
N ARG A 277 -3.27 29.34 3.44
CA ARG A 277 -3.59 30.74 3.78
C ARG A 277 -2.50 31.71 3.31
N ALA A 278 -1.23 31.37 3.53
CA ALA A 278 -0.12 32.20 3.09
C ALA A 278 -0.09 32.35 1.55
N VAL A 279 -0.37 31.27 0.80
CA VAL A 279 -0.48 31.31 -0.66
C VAL A 279 -1.67 32.18 -1.09
N ALA A 280 -2.84 32.03 -0.46
CA ALA A 280 -4.01 32.85 -0.78
C ALA A 280 -3.75 34.34 -0.52
N GLU A 281 -3.08 34.69 0.58
CA GLU A 281 -2.69 36.07 0.87
C GLU A 281 -1.68 36.62 -0.14
N ALA A 282 -0.71 35.80 -0.56
CA ALA A 282 0.28 36.18 -1.57
C ALA A 282 -0.38 36.44 -2.93
N LEU A 283 -1.32 35.58 -3.35
CA LEU A 283 -2.11 35.77 -4.57
C LEU A 283 -2.95 37.06 -4.49
N ALA A 284 -3.65 37.29 -3.37
CA ALA A 284 -4.43 38.52 -3.19
C ALA A 284 -3.55 39.80 -3.20
N LYS A 285 -2.31 39.73 -2.71
CA LYS A 285 -1.34 40.84 -2.84
C LYS A 285 -0.90 41.03 -4.30
N SER A 286 -0.60 39.94 -5.01
CA SER A 286 -0.21 39.97 -6.42
C SER A 286 -1.33 40.54 -7.32
N ASP A 287 -2.58 40.16 -7.08
CA ASP A 287 -3.74 40.68 -7.80
C ASP A 287 -3.94 42.17 -7.57
N ARG A 288 -3.77 42.65 -6.33
CA ARG A 288 -3.84 44.07 -6.00
C ARG A 288 -2.75 44.86 -6.71
N ALA A 289 -1.50 44.39 -6.63
CA ALA A 289 -0.37 45.04 -7.32
C ALA A 289 -0.59 45.07 -8.84
N SER A 290 -1.13 44.00 -9.43
CA SER A 290 -1.43 43.94 -10.86
C SER A 290 -2.51 44.97 -11.26
N ARG A 291 -3.57 45.09 -10.46
CA ARG A 291 -4.62 46.10 -10.69
C ARG A 291 -4.11 47.54 -10.54
N GLU A 292 -3.24 47.78 -9.58
CA GLU A 292 -2.59 49.09 -9.39
C GLU A 292 -1.67 49.43 -10.57
N ALA A 293 -0.89 48.45 -11.06
CA ALA A 293 -0.05 48.62 -12.24
C ALA A 293 -0.87 48.98 -13.50
N VAL A 294 -1.98 48.28 -13.74
CA VAL A 294 -2.88 48.59 -14.87
C VAL A 294 -3.45 50.01 -14.76
N ARG A 295 -3.89 50.42 -13.56
CA ARG A 295 -4.39 51.79 -13.34
C ARG A 295 -3.31 52.84 -13.58
N ALA A 296 -2.10 52.61 -13.08
CA ALA A 296 -0.97 53.51 -13.29
C ALA A 296 -0.61 53.63 -14.79
N GLU A 297 -0.70 52.53 -15.55
CA GLU A 297 -0.49 52.54 -16.99
C GLU A 297 -1.57 53.35 -17.73
N GLU A 298 -2.84 53.18 -17.37
CA GLU A 298 -3.95 53.97 -17.93
C GLU A 298 -3.82 55.47 -17.62
N GLU A 299 -3.44 55.82 -16.39
CA GLU A 299 -3.17 57.21 -15.97
C GLU A 299 -2.00 57.80 -16.74
N ALA A 300 -0.89 57.05 -16.89
CA ALA A 300 0.26 57.47 -17.67
C ALA A 300 -0.10 57.69 -19.15
N LYS A 301 -0.94 56.82 -19.73
CA LYS A 301 -1.45 57.00 -21.10
C LYS A 301 -2.27 58.28 -21.23
N ARG A 302 -3.20 58.53 -20.29
CA ARG A 302 -4.01 59.77 -20.28
C ARG A 302 -3.16 61.02 -20.14
N ALA A 303 -2.12 60.97 -19.30
CA ALA A 303 -1.17 62.07 -19.13
C ALA A 303 -0.41 62.37 -20.44
N ARG A 304 0.09 61.34 -21.13
CA ARG A 304 0.75 61.49 -22.45
C ARG A 304 -0.19 62.07 -23.50
N GLU A 305 -1.44 61.61 -23.56
CA GLU A 305 -2.45 62.17 -24.47
C GLU A 305 -2.78 63.63 -24.14
N ALA A 306 -2.81 64.00 -22.86
CA ALA A 306 -3.03 65.38 -22.45
C ALA A 306 -1.83 66.28 -22.79
N GLU A 307 -0.61 65.79 -22.60
CA GLU A 307 0.63 66.47 -22.99
C GLU A 307 0.67 66.71 -24.50
N ALA A 308 0.36 65.70 -25.32
CA ALA A 308 0.27 65.84 -26.77
C ALA A 308 -0.74 66.93 -27.19
N ARG A 309 -1.95 66.92 -26.60
CA ARG A 309 -2.97 67.95 -26.85
C ARG A 309 -2.49 69.36 -26.44
N ALA A 310 -1.77 69.47 -25.32
CA ALA A 310 -1.22 70.75 -24.88
C ALA A 310 -0.12 71.25 -25.84
N HIS A 311 0.70 70.33 -26.35
CA HIS A 311 1.72 70.64 -27.35
C HIS A 311 1.09 71.14 -28.67
N ASP A 312 0.04 70.47 -29.16
CA ASP A 312 -0.69 70.88 -30.36
C ASP A 312 -1.37 72.24 -30.17
N ALA A 313 -1.98 72.48 -29.00
CA ALA A 313 -2.61 73.76 -28.67
C ALA A 313 -1.58 74.90 -28.60
N LEU A 314 -0.40 74.65 -28.04
CA LEU A 314 0.69 75.63 -28.00
C LEU A 314 1.18 75.96 -29.41
N ALA A 315 1.36 74.96 -30.27
CA ALA A 315 1.75 75.17 -31.66
C ALA A 315 0.71 76.02 -32.42
N ALA A 316 -0.58 75.72 -32.26
CA ALA A 316 -1.66 76.52 -32.86
C ALA A 316 -1.67 77.98 -32.35
N ALA A 317 -1.48 78.19 -31.05
CA ALA A 317 -1.41 79.53 -30.46
C ALA A 317 -0.17 80.31 -30.95
N GLN A 318 0.97 79.63 -31.14
CA GLN A 318 2.17 80.23 -31.73
C GLN A 318 1.92 80.66 -33.17
N GLU A 319 1.30 79.82 -34.00
CA GLU A 319 0.93 80.19 -35.38
C GLU A 319 -0.02 81.39 -35.41
N GLU A 320 -1.04 81.43 -34.55
CA GLU A 320 -1.97 82.54 -34.47
C GLU A 320 -1.26 83.83 -34.04
N ALA A 321 -0.37 83.76 -33.05
CA ALA A 321 0.45 84.89 -32.62
C ALA A 321 1.36 85.41 -33.74
N THR A 322 1.99 84.51 -34.51
CA THR A 322 2.82 84.90 -35.67
C THR A 322 1.96 85.60 -36.73
N ARG A 323 0.78 85.07 -37.07
CA ARG A 323 -0.15 85.70 -38.03
C ARG A 323 -0.62 87.07 -37.55
N ALA A 324 -0.94 87.19 -36.25
CA ALA A 324 -1.35 88.46 -35.65
C ALA A 324 -0.21 89.50 -35.70
N PHE A 325 1.02 89.09 -35.41
CA PHE A 325 2.21 89.93 -35.51
C PHE A 325 2.46 90.40 -36.95
N GLU A 326 2.39 89.51 -37.94
CA GLU A 326 2.53 89.86 -39.35
C GLU A 326 1.45 90.85 -39.80
N LYS A 327 0.19 90.65 -39.37
CA LYS A 327 -0.92 91.56 -39.65
C LYS A 327 -0.70 92.95 -39.01
N ALA A 328 -0.22 92.99 -37.77
CA ALA A 328 0.09 94.25 -37.09
C ALA A 328 1.21 95.01 -37.82
N ARG A 329 2.28 94.31 -38.20
CA ARG A 329 3.39 94.88 -39.00
C ARG A 329 2.91 95.41 -40.34
N ALA A 330 2.05 94.67 -41.04
CA ALA A 330 1.47 95.13 -42.31
C ALA A 330 0.60 96.40 -42.11
N ALA A 331 -0.16 96.48 -41.02
CA ALA A 331 -0.96 97.65 -40.69
C ALA A 331 -0.08 98.87 -40.35
N GLU A 332 1.02 98.67 -39.61
CA GLU A 332 2.01 99.72 -39.33
C GLU A 332 2.64 100.26 -40.60
N GLN A 333 3.13 99.39 -41.49
CA GLN A 333 3.68 99.78 -42.79
C GLN A 333 2.66 100.53 -43.67
N ALA A 334 1.39 100.13 -43.64
CA ALA A 334 0.31 100.84 -44.34
C ALA A 334 0.09 102.25 -43.75
N SER A 335 0.16 102.39 -42.42
CA SER A 335 0.07 103.68 -41.73
C SER A 335 1.26 104.59 -42.07
N GLU A 336 2.48 104.06 -42.13
CA GLU A 336 3.67 104.81 -42.55
C GLU A 336 3.52 105.32 -43.99
N ARG A 337 3.11 104.46 -44.93
CA ARG A 337 2.86 104.85 -46.32
C ARG A 337 1.80 105.95 -46.43
N THR A 338 0.72 105.88 -45.66
CA THR A 338 -0.31 106.92 -45.66
C THR A 338 0.21 108.24 -45.09
N ARG A 339 1.05 108.21 -44.04
CA ARG A 339 1.74 109.40 -43.51
C ARG A 339 2.71 110.01 -44.53
N GLU A 340 3.51 109.19 -45.21
CA GLU A 340 4.43 109.65 -46.25
C GLU A 340 3.70 110.27 -47.45
N ALA A 341 2.59 109.65 -47.87
CA ALA A 341 1.72 110.19 -48.91
C ALA A 341 1.12 111.54 -48.48
N ALA A 342 0.59 111.63 -47.25
CA ALA A 342 0.06 112.89 -46.70
C ALA A 342 1.12 113.98 -46.60
N ALA A 343 2.35 113.65 -46.15
CA ALA A 343 3.47 114.57 -46.10
C ALA A 343 3.90 115.05 -47.51
N THR A 344 3.81 114.19 -48.51
CA THR A 344 4.09 114.52 -49.91
C THR A 344 3.03 115.48 -50.47
N ILE A 345 1.75 115.18 -50.28
CA ILE A 345 0.64 116.08 -50.66
C ILE A 345 0.77 117.44 -49.97
N ALA A 346 1.11 117.47 -48.68
CA ALA A 346 1.32 118.71 -47.95
C ALA A 346 2.48 119.54 -48.51
N ARG A 347 3.59 118.89 -48.91
CA ARG A 347 4.72 119.56 -49.59
C ARG A 347 4.31 120.13 -50.94
N GLU A 348 3.56 119.38 -51.75
CA GLU A 348 3.04 119.85 -53.05
C GLU A 348 2.08 121.03 -52.87
N TYR A 349 1.17 120.98 -51.89
CA TYR A 349 0.28 122.08 -51.56
C TYR A 349 1.02 123.35 -51.12
N HIS A 350 2.04 123.21 -50.26
CA HIS A 350 2.88 124.33 -49.86
C HIS A 350 3.71 124.89 -51.01
N ALA A 351 4.21 124.05 -51.91
CA ALA A 351 4.94 124.47 -53.11
C ALA A 351 4.02 125.24 -54.08
N ALA A 352 2.78 124.77 -54.29
CA ALA A 352 1.79 125.43 -55.13
C ALA A 352 1.32 126.78 -54.55
N ARG A 353 1.28 126.94 -53.23
CA ARG A 353 0.89 128.18 -52.55
C ARG A 353 1.99 129.26 -52.54
N ASN A 354 3.27 128.88 -52.73
CA ASN A 354 4.43 129.78 -52.67
C ASN A 354 5.01 130.12 -54.05
N GLN A 355 4.31 129.83 -55.15
CA GLN A 355 4.64 130.41 -56.45
C GLN A 355 3.98 131.80 -56.58
N PRO A 356 4.74 132.84 -57.00
CA PRO A 356 4.38 134.26 -56.84
C PRO A 356 3.18 134.73 -57.64
#